data_AF-A0A0B1S6S8-F1
#
_entry.id   AF-A0A0B1S6S8-F1
#
_cell.length_a   1.000
_cell.length_b   1.000
_cell.length_c   1.000
_cell.angle_alpha   90.00
_cell.angle_beta   90.00
_cell.angle_gamma   90.00
#
_symmetry.space_group_name_H-M   'P 1'
#
loop_
_entity.id
_entity.type
_entity.pdbx_description
1 polymer ?
#
loop_
_entity_poly.entity_id
_entity_poly.type
_entity_poly.pdbx_seq_one_letter_code
_entity_poly.pdbx_strand_id
1 'polypeptide(L)'
;LPAFHSIYLNDGVYGSFNFVLTEKRRVKGIPLRIREGHMRADIWGPTCCSFDIIENDRRLTTVKEGDWLLYPECGAYSLCLSTNFNGFCPPKVLYVTSSINWRNINENTRRRKVEEDDSIGEIFSKL
;
A
#
# COMPACT_ATOMS: atom_id res chain seq x y z
N LEU A 1 -11.80 -6.54 -32.67
CA LEU A 1 -11.50 -6.96 -31.28
C LEU A 1 -11.44 -5.71 -30.41
N PRO A 2 -12.00 -5.68 -29.18
CA PRO A 2 -11.76 -4.54 -28.29
C PRO A 2 -10.24 -4.40 -28.10
N ALA A 3 -9.71 -3.19 -28.25
CA ALA A 3 -8.29 -2.94 -28.11
C ALA A 3 -7.82 -3.40 -26.73
N PHE A 4 -6.84 -4.30 -26.71
CA PHE A 4 -6.18 -4.76 -25.50
C PHE A 4 -5.06 -3.77 -25.18
N HIS A 5 -5.02 -3.28 -23.94
CA HIS A 5 -4.06 -2.26 -23.53
C HIS A 5 -3.09 -2.83 -22.49
N SER A 6 -1.90 -2.23 -22.42
CA SER A 6 -0.99 -2.39 -21.29
C SER A 6 -0.92 -1.06 -20.54
N ILE A 7 -1.26 -1.08 -19.26
CA ILE A 7 -1.20 0.08 -18.37
C ILE A 7 -0.01 -0.12 -17.44
N TYR A 8 0.89 0.86 -17.38
CA TYR A 8 2.07 0.81 -16.52
C TYR A 8 1.89 1.77 -15.34
N LEU A 9 2.06 1.25 -14.13
CA LEU A 9 2.06 2.03 -12.89
C LEU A 9 3.49 2.35 -12.47
N ASN A 10 3.63 3.32 -11.57
CA ASN A 10 4.91 3.73 -10.98
C ASN A 10 5.31 2.91 -9.74
N ASP A 11 4.61 1.81 -9.46
CA ASP A 11 4.90 0.84 -8.41
C ASP A 11 4.49 -0.56 -8.92
N GLY A 12 5.09 -1.62 -8.39
CA GLY A 12 5.04 -2.96 -8.98
C GLY A 12 5.26 -4.08 -7.97
N VAL A 13 5.41 -5.31 -8.47
CA VAL A 13 5.59 -6.51 -7.65
C VAL A 13 6.94 -6.56 -6.93
N TYR A 14 7.90 -5.76 -7.38
CA TYR A 14 9.17 -5.56 -6.69
C TYR A 14 9.12 -4.43 -5.64
N GLY A 15 8.02 -3.68 -5.61
CA GLY A 15 7.72 -2.63 -4.65
C GLY A 15 6.58 -3.02 -3.71
N SER A 16 5.51 -2.22 -3.67
CA SER A 16 4.39 -2.43 -2.75
C SER A 16 3.56 -3.69 -3.05
N PHE A 17 3.61 -4.22 -4.28
CA PHE A 17 2.77 -5.35 -4.71
C PHE A 17 3.47 -6.70 -4.59
N ASN A 18 4.50 -6.84 -3.77
CA ASN A 18 5.24 -8.10 -3.61
C ASN A 18 4.36 -9.31 -3.27
N PHE A 19 3.34 -9.11 -2.45
CA PHE A 19 2.33 -10.11 -2.09
C PHE A 19 1.62 -10.75 -3.30
N VAL A 20 1.62 -10.11 -4.49
CA VAL A 20 1.06 -10.71 -5.71
C VAL A 20 1.89 -11.92 -6.13
N LEU A 21 3.21 -11.88 -5.95
CA LEU A 21 4.11 -13.00 -6.24
C LEU A 21 4.20 -13.98 -5.07
N THR A 22 4.38 -13.48 -3.86
CA THR A 22 4.73 -14.30 -2.69
C THR A 22 3.50 -14.95 -2.05
N GLU A 23 2.41 -14.22 -1.91
CA GLU A 23 1.15 -14.71 -1.33
C GLU A 23 0.10 -15.09 -2.37
N LYS A 24 0.34 -14.79 -3.66
CA LYS A 24 -0.62 -14.98 -4.75
C LYS A 24 -1.94 -14.23 -4.51
N ARG A 25 -1.90 -13.13 -3.73
CA ARG A 25 -3.08 -12.32 -3.43
C ARG A 25 -3.49 -11.53 -4.67
N ARG A 26 -4.76 -11.64 -5.04
CA ARG A 26 -5.33 -10.86 -6.15
C ARG A 26 -5.76 -9.49 -5.64
N VAL A 27 -5.40 -8.45 -6.39
CA VAL A 27 -5.85 -7.07 -6.14
C VAL A 27 -6.66 -6.57 -7.33
N LYS A 28 -7.43 -5.50 -7.10
CA LYS A 28 -8.17 -4.81 -8.15
C LYS A 28 -8.02 -3.31 -8.00
N GLY A 29 -7.33 -2.69 -8.95
CA GLY A 29 -7.23 -1.24 -9.03
C GLY A 29 -8.60 -0.62 -9.30
N ILE A 30 -8.92 0.42 -8.53
CA ILE A 30 -10.14 1.23 -8.68
C ILE A 30 -9.76 2.55 -9.34
N PRO A 31 -10.19 2.82 -10.58
CA PRO A 31 -9.97 4.13 -11.20
C PRO A 31 -10.59 5.24 -10.34
N LEU A 32 -9.77 6.19 -9.90
CA LEU A 32 -10.27 7.33 -9.11
C LEU A 32 -11.02 8.35 -9.96
N ARG A 33 -10.63 8.47 -11.24
CA ARG A 33 -11.32 9.33 -12.19
C ARG A 33 -12.36 8.53 -12.96
N ILE A 34 -13.63 8.90 -12.79
CA ILE A 34 -14.74 8.27 -13.49
C ILE A 34 -14.77 8.79 -14.94
N ARG A 35 -14.85 7.86 -15.89
CA ARG A 35 -15.08 8.12 -17.30
C ARG A 35 -16.11 7.15 -17.84
N GLU A 36 -16.75 7.56 -18.92
CA GLU A 36 -17.58 6.67 -19.72
C GLU A 36 -16.70 5.69 -20.52
N GLY A 37 -17.27 4.53 -20.82
CA GLY A 37 -16.59 3.47 -21.56
C GLY A 37 -15.81 2.50 -20.67
N HIS A 38 -15.50 1.35 -21.25
CA HIS A 38 -14.72 0.30 -20.61
C HIS A 38 -13.58 -0.11 -21.53
N MET A 39 -12.49 -0.55 -20.92
CA MET A 39 -11.35 -1.12 -21.60
C MET A 39 -10.94 -2.45 -20.96
N ARG A 40 -10.20 -3.24 -21.73
CA ARG A 40 -9.54 -4.46 -21.27
C ARG A 40 -8.04 -4.22 -21.28
N ALA A 41 -7.36 -4.47 -20.16
CA ALA A 41 -5.94 -4.20 -20.02
C ALA A 41 -5.24 -5.16 -19.05
N ASP A 42 -3.94 -5.36 -19.25
CA ASP A 42 -3.05 -5.81 -18.19
C ASP A 42 -2.45 -4.61 -17.47
N ILE A 43 -2.26 -4.71 -16.16
CA ILE A 43 -1.68 -3.67 -15.32
C ILE A 43 -0.31 -4.14 -14.84
N TRP A 44 0.70 -3.38 -15.23
CA TRP A 44 2.12 -3.65 -15.05
C TRP A 44 2.73 -2.69 -14.03
N GLY A 45 3.79 -3.15 -13.36
CA GLY A 45 4.69 -2.26 -12.63
C GLY A 45 5.72 -1.60 -13.54
N PRO A 46 6.62 -0.78 -12.99
CA PRO A 46 7.52 0.09 -13.74
C PRO A 46 8.81 -0.61 -14.19
N THR A 47 9.06 -1.84 -13.75
CA THR A 47 10.34 -2.50 -14.00
C THR A 47 10.40 -3.08 -15.42
N CYS A 48 11.62 -3.32 -15.92
CA CYS A 48 11.81 -4.01 -17.19
C CYS A 48 11.62 -5.53 -17.08
N CYS A 49 11.13 -6.04 -15.95
CA CYS A 49 10.97 -7.46 -15.71
C CYS A 49 9.61 -7.94 -16.25
N SER A 50 9.60 -9.04 -16.99
CA SER A 50 8.37 -9.63 -17.53
C SER A 50 7.42 -10.20 -16.47
N PHE A 51 7.91 -10.38 -15.23
CA PHE A 51 7.08 -10.82 -14.10
C PHE A 51 6.44 -9.65 -13.33
N ASP A 52 6.72 -8.39 -13.71
CA ASP A 52 6.17 -7.22 -13.04
C ASP A 52 4.74 -6.90 -13.51
N ILE A 53 3.85 -7.88 -13.31
CA ILE A 53 2.44 -7.81 -13.63
C ILE A 53 1.65 -7.82 -12.33
N ILE A 54 0.82 -6.80 -12.11
CA ILE A 54 -0.03 -6.64 -10.93
C ILE A 54 -1.40 -7.27 -11.17
N GLU A 55 -2.01 -7.01 -12.33
CA GLU A 55 -3.31 -7.56 -12.72
C GLU A 55 -3.28 -8.02 -14.18
N ASN A 56 -3.83 -9.21 -14.45
CA ASN A 56 -4.00 -9.74 -15.80
C ASN A 56 -5.48 -9.69 -16.19
N ASP A 57 -5.76 -9.41 -17.47
CA ASP A 57 -7.10 -9.42 -18.04
C ASP A 57 -8.11 -8.56 -17.26
N ARG A 58 -7.73 -7.32 -16.96
CA ARG A 58 -8.57 -6.41 -16.19
C ARG A 58 -9.56 -5.70 -17.10
N ARG A 59 -10.85 -5.83 -16.76
CA ARG A 59 -11.93 -4.97 -17.32
C ARG A 59 -12.21 -3.80 -16.38
N LEU A 60 -11.91 -2.59 -16.80
CA LEU A 60 -12.05 -1.36 -16.01
C LEU A 60 -12.64 -0.22 -16.85
N THR A 61 -13.10 0.85 -16.19
CA THR A 61 -13.48 2.08 -16.90
C THR A 61 -12.26 2.66 -17.61
N THR A 62 -12.49 3.39 -18.71
CA THR A 62 -11.38 3.93 -19.49
C THR A 62 -10.49 4.86 -18.65
N VAL A 63 -9.18 4.60 -18.65
CA VAL A 63 -8.15 5.43 -18.02
C VAL A 63 -7.17 5.97 -19.05
N LYS A 64 -6.46 7.04 -18.70
CA LYS A 64 -5.42 7.68 -19.49
C LYS A 64 -4.16 7.87 -18.63
N GLU A 65 -3.04 8.11 -19.28
CA GLU A 65 -1.81 8.51 -18.60
C GLU A 65 -2.07 9.70 -17.65
N GLY A 66 -1.48 9.63 -16.45
CA GLY A 66 -1.66 10.61 -15.39
C GLY A 66 -2.89 10.39 -14.50
N ASP A 67 -3.77 9.44 -14.80
CA ASP A 67 -4.82 9.03 -13.88
C ASP A 67 -4.30 8.11 -12.77
N TRP A 68 -5.08 8.01 -11.69
CA TRP A 68 -4.76 7.22 -10.53
C TRP A 68 -5.63 5.98 -10.42
N LEU A 69 -5.01 4.84 -10.07
CA LEU A 69 -5.68 3.64 -9.59
C LEU A 69 -5.48 3.52 -8.09
N LEU A 70 -6.58 3.40 -7.34
CA LEU A 70 -6.56 3.14 -5.91
C LEU A 70 -6.55 1.64 -5.64
N TYR A 71 -5.63 1.20 -4.78
CA TYR A 71 -5.55 -0.17 -4.28
C TYR A 71 -5.79 -0.18 -2.77
N PRO A 72 -7.02 -0.50 -2.31
CA PRO A 72 -7.28 -0.62 -0.88
C PRO A 72 -6.63 -1.89 -0.30
N GLU A 73 -6.62 -2.00 1.03
CA GLU A 73 -6.21 -3.23 1.75
C GLU A 73 -4.75 -3.69 1.50
N CYS A 74 -3.88 -2.79 1.05
CA CYS A 74 -2.47 -3.08 0.77
C CYS A 74 -1.54 -2.79 1.97
N GLY A 75 -2.04 -2.91 3.21
CA GLY A 75 -1.25 -2.59 4.41
C GLY A 75 -0.31 -3.72 4.87
N ALA A 76 -0.75 -4.98 4.76
CA ALA A 76 0.01 -6.14 5.23
C ALA A 76 0.85 -6.75 4.09
N TYR A 77 2.10 -7.11 4.44
CA TYR A 77 3.06 -7.78 3.54
C TYR A 77 3.33 -7.03 2.22
N SER A 78 3.23 -5.70 2.30
CA SER A 78 3.45 -4.78 1.18
C SER A 78 4.81 -4.12 1.34
N LEU A 79 4.86 -2.89 1.87
CA LEU A 79 6.09 -2.11 1.99
C LEU A 79 7.23 -2.80 2.76
N CYS A 80 6.91 -3.70 3.69
CA CYS A 80 7.93 -4.43 4.45
C CYS A 80 8.75 -5.42 3.59
N LEU A 81 8.26 -5.77 2.39
CA LEU A 81 8.93 -6.65 1.44
C LEU A 81 9.39 -5.90 0.17
N SER A 82 9.22 -4.57 0.15
CA SER A 82 9.59 -3.74 -1.00
C SER A 82 11.11 -3.70 -1.18
N THR A 83 11.54 -3.68 -2.44
CA THR A 83 12.94 -3.52 -2.83
C THR A 83 13.13 -2.27 -3.69
N ASN A 84 14.38 -1.93 -4.00
CA ASN A 84 14.73 -0.88 -4.96
C ASN A 84 15.19 -1.46 -6.30
N PHE A 85 14.64 -2.60 -6.71
CA PHE A 85 14.96 -3.21 -8.01
C PHE A 85 14.66 -2.23 -9.16
N ASN A 86 15.52 -2.21 -10.19
CA ASN A 86 15.54 -1.19 -11.25
C ASN A 86 15.65 0.29 -10.77
N GLY A 87 16.00 0.53 -9.50
CA GLY A 87 16.19 1.88 -8.96
C GLY A 87 14.91 2.61 -8.58
N PHE A 88 13.75 1.95 -8.59
CA PHE A 88 12.50 2.54 -8.15
C PHE A 88 12.40 2.53 -6.62
N CYS A 89 12.15 3.70 -6.02
CA CYS A 89 11.99 3.81 -4.58
C CYS A 89 10.57 3.42 -4.14
N PRO A 90 10.40 2.84 -2.93
CA PRO A 90 9.09 2.64 -2.33
C PRO A 90 8.30 3.94 -2.21
N PRO A 91 6.95 3.90 -2.28
CA PRO A 91 6.13 5.11 -2.15
C PRO A 91 6.25 5.72 -0.75
N LYS A 92 6.07 7.04 -0.68
CA LYS A 92 6.01 7.76 0.60
C LYS A 92 4.75 7.40 1.36
N VAL A 93 4.88 7.14 2.67
CA VAL A 93 3.75 6.86 3.56
C VAL A 93 3.32 8.13 4.27
N LEU A 94 2.04 8.48 4.15
CA LEU A 94 1.42 9.56 4.90
C LEU A 94 0.53 8.96 5.99
N TYR A 95 0.95 9.10 7.24
CA TYR A 95 0.16 8.67 8.38
C TYR A 95 -0.91 9.73 8.70
N VAL A 96 -2.16 9.29 8.80
CA VAL A 96 -3.29 10.16 9.15
C VAL A 96 -4.07 9.54 10.31
N THR A 97 -4.67 10.39 11.14
CA THR A 97 -5.52 9.95 12.25
C THR A 97 -6.58 11.01 12.54
N SER A 98 -7.73 10.59 13.03
CA SER A 98 -8.76 11.52 13.49
C SER A 98 -8.37 12.12 14.83
N SER A 99 -8.90 13.31 15.16
CA SER A 99 -8.63 13.96 16.44
C SER A 99 -9.08 13.11 17.64
N ILE A 100 -10.13 12.31 17.48
CA ILE A 100 -10.60 11.39 18.53
C ILE A 100 -9.62 10.24 18.74
N ASN A 101 -9.12 9.62 17.67
CA ASN A 101 -8.13 8.56 17.77
C ASN A 101 -6.81 9.08 18.33
N TRP A 102 -6.39 10.28 17.93
CA TRP A 102 -5.20 10.93 18.48
C TRP A 102 -5.31 11.16 19.98
N ARG A 103 -6.47 11.63 20.47
CA ARG A 103 -6.72 11.80 21.91
C ARG A 103 -6.60 10.47 22.64
N ASN A 104 -7.24 9.42 22.13
CA ASN A 104 -7.18 8.07 22.72
C ASN A 104 -5.74 7.53 22.76
N ILE A 105 -4.97 7.71 21.67
CA ILE A 105 -3.56 7.32 21.61
C ILE A 105 -2.77 8.07 22.68
N ASN A 106 -2.92 9.40 22.76
CA ASN A 106 -2.19 10.22 23.72
C ASN A 106 -2.51 9.87 25.18
N GLU A 107 -3.78 9.62 25.51
CA GLU A 107 -4.19 9.18 26.85
C GLU A 107 -3.61 7.82 27.20
N ASN A 108 -3.68 6.84 26.29
CA ASN A 108 -3.13 5.51 26.51
C ASN A 108 -1.60 5.51 26.65
N THR A 109 -0.89 6.32 25.85
CA THR A 109 0.56 6.45 25.95
C THR A 109 0.99 7.08 27.28
N ARG A 110 0.22 8.03 27.81
CA ARG A 110 0.48 8.63 29.13
C ARG A 110 0.28 7.64 30.26
N ARG A 111 -0.81 6.86 30.25
CA ARG A 111 -1.07 5.82 31.26
C ARG A 111 0.08 4.82 31.35
N ARG A 112 0.57 4.32 30.21
CA ARG A 112 1.71 3.39 30.18
C ARG A 112 2.98 3.96 30.81
N LYS A 113 3.28 5.24 30.57
CA LYS A 113 4.45 5.88 31.19
C LYS A 113 4.32 5.97 32.70
N VAL A 114 3.14 6.30 33.21
CA VAL A 114 2.88 6.35 34.65
C VAL A 114 3.04 4.95 35.26
N GLU A 115 2.48 3.91 34.61
CA GLU A 115 2.62 2.52 35.06
C GLU A 115 4.09 2.04 35.06
N GLU A 116 4.89 2.43 34.05
CA GLU A 116 6.33 2.12 33.99
C GLU A 116 7.11 2.86 35.09
N ASP A 117 6.85 4.16 35.30
CA ASP A 117 7.51 4.97 36.32
C ASP A 117 7.18 4.48 37.74
N ASP A 118 5.92 4.12 38.00
CA ASP A 118 5.47 3.54 39.27
C ASP A 118 6.14 2.18 39.54
N SER A 119 6.23 1.33 38.51
CA SER A 119 6.90 0.03 38.61
C SER A 119 8.39 0.16 38.93
N ILE A 120 9.08 1.13 38.30
CA ILE A 120 10.48 1.43 38.58
C ILE A 120 10.65 1.96 40.01
N GLY A 121 9.77 2.87 40.45
CA GLY A 121 9.77 3.40 41.81
C GLY A 121 9.58 2.33 42.89
N GLU A 122 8.71 1.36 42.68
CA GLU A 122 8.53 0.22 43.59
C GLU A 122 9.74 -0.71 43.67
N ILE A 123 10.50 -0.86 42.58
CA ILE A 123 11.73 -1.65 42.60
C ILE A 123 12.78 -0.95 43.47
N PHE A 124 12.94 0.36 43.31
CA PHE A 124 13.92 1.13 44.09
C PHE A 124 13.59 1.27 45.56
N SER A 125 12.31 1.23 45.96
CA SER A 125 11.90 1.30 47.37
C SER A 125 12.17 0.00 48.17
N LYS A 126 12.47 -1.10 47.46
CA LYS A 126 12.78 -2.42 48.03
C LYS A 126 14.29 -2.71 48.09
N LEU A 127 15.13 -1.80 47.61
CA LEU A 127 16.60 -1.82 47.72
C LEU A 127 17.05 -1.00 48.92
#